data_AF-A0A2M7AFM5-F1
#
_entry.id   AF-A0A2M7AFM5-F1
#
_cell.length_a   1.000
_cell.length_b   1.000
_cell.length_c   1.000
_cell.angle_alpha   90.00
_cell.angle_beta   90.00
_cell.angle_gamma   90.00
#
_symmetry.space_group_name_H-M   'P 1'
#
loop_
_entity.id
_entity.type
_entity.pdbx_description
1 polymer ?
#
loop_
_entity_poly.entity_id
_entity_poly.type
_entity_poly.pdbx_seq_one_letter_code
_entity_poly.pdbx_strand_id
1 'polypeptide(L)'
;MERIQSINPQRIAWCCADNGISPGDLASQLDIAAGSMERVMAGQDGMTFNQLRKVAEYFGRGVLFFLEQGPVDEALVHTLQFRTLANQKPELSPKLKSLIERVEKQREIYLSLCEDLEDNGRPLFNPPALPQHDPREAAGIARQWLGLSEQNSFDTYREAVEARGVLVFRSNGYSGKWQIAKQNPILGFALYNPTCPVILVKKETSESRQSFTLMHELAHLLLHKTSSIDDEQDMQSHQGGERNANAFAGHLLVPDAFLRHINDAQRPDDASLYDDWLAETRRAWGVSGEVILLRLLDSGRLQQSQYAAYRHWRARSAIPQRDRGSRLYRHREPKHVFGDTFVRTVLDALNARHITLAKASSYLDNLKINDLQKLERHCAGL
;
A
#
# COMPACT_ATOMS: atom_id res chain seq x y z
N MET A 1 6.04 25.99 -34.26
CA MET A 1 5.03 25.53 -33.28
C MET A 1 4.80 26.64 -32.29
N GLU A 2 3.54 26.94 -31.98
CA GLU A 2 3.17 27.97 -31.00
C GLU A 2 3.69 27.57 -29.61
N ARG A 3 4.26 28.55 -28.90
CA ARG A 3 4.87 28.35 -27.58
C ARG A 3 4.04 29.08 -26.53
N ILE A 4 3.72 28.37 -25.46
CA ILE A 4 3.04 28.91 -24.30
C ILE A 4 4.07 29.70 -23.50
N GLN A 5 3.91 31.02 -23.46
CA GLN A 5 4.86 31.93 -22.81
C GLN A 5 4.62 32.07 -21.30
N SER A 6 3.41 31.79 -20.83
CA SER A 6 3.01 31.93 -19.42
C SER A 6 3.44 30.76 -18.54
N ILE A 7 4.59 30.15 -18.81
CA ILE A 7 5.14 29.09 -17.96
C ILE A 7 5.63 29.71 -16.66
N ASN A 8 5.38 29.06 -15.53
CA ASN A 8 5.93 29.42 -14.23
C ASN A 8 7.18 28.56 -13.93
N PRO A 9 8.40 29.13 -14.06
CA PRO A 9 9.64 28.41 -13.80
C PRO A 9 9.82 27.97 -12.36
N GLN A 10 9.30 28.74 -11.40
CA GLN A 10 9.44 28.44 -9.98
C GLN A 10 8.75 27.14 -9.62
N ARG A 11 7.61 26.85 -10.26
CA ARG A 11 6.88 25.59 -10.06
C ARG A 11 7.58 24.39 -10.69
N ILE A 12 8.23 24.56 -11.84
CA ILE A 12 9.11 23.53 -12.42
C ILE A 12 10.30 23.28 -11.48
N ALA A 13 10.96 24.33 -10.99
CA ALA A 13 12.07 24.24 -10.05
C ALA A 13 11.66 23.52 -8.76
N TRP A 14 10.47 23.85 -8.23
CA TRP A 14 9.93 23.20 -7.05
C TRP A 14 9.69 21.70 -7.28
N CYS A 15 9.04 21.32 -8.39
CA CYS A 15 8.85 19.90 -8.71
C CYS A 15 10.18 19.16 -8.87
N CYS A 16 11.18 19.79 -9.50
CA CYS A 16 12.52 19.24 -9.60
C CYS A 16 13.13 18.98 -8.22
N ALA A 17 13.07 19.99 -7.32
CA ALA A 17 13.58 19.87 -5.96
C ALA A 17 12.87 18.78 -5.15
N ASP A 18 11.53 18.70 -5.22
CA ASP A 18 10.74 17.67 -4.54
C ASP A 18 11.05 16.25 -5.05
N ASN A 19 11.47 16.13 -6.32
CA ASN A 19 11.90 14.87 -6.92
C ASN A 19 13.42 14.64 -6.85
N GLY A 20 14.18 15.54 -6.21
CA GLY A 20 15.63 15.41 -6.06
C GLY A 20 16.41 15.43 -7.38
N ILE A 21 15.89 16.10 -8.41
CA ILE A 21 16.52 16.23 -9.73
C ILE A 21 16.77 17.70 -10.08
N SER A 22 17.68 17.97 -11.02
CA SER A 22 17.83 19.31 -11.58
C SER A 22 16.89 19.55 -12.78
N PRO A 23 16.58 20.80 -13.15
CA PRO A 23 15.91 21.09 -14.42
C PRO A 23 16.66 20.56 -15.66
N GLY A 24 17.99 20.43 -15.58
CA GLY A 24 18.82 19.82 -16.63
C GLY A 24 18.57 18.31 -16.75
N ASP A 25 18.46 17.61 -15.63
CA ASP A 25 18.10 16.18 -15.61
C ASP A 25 16.70 15.95 -16.17
N LEU A 26 15.75 16.81 -15.79
CA LEU A 26 14.40 16.80 -16.35
C LEU A 26 14.41 16.99 -17.87
N ALA A 27 15.19 17.96 -18.36
CA ALA A 27 15.32 18.22 -19.78
C ALA A 27 15.87 17.01 -20.55
N SER A 28 16.92 16.40 -20.01
CA SER A 28 17.52 15.16 -20.54
C SER A 28 16.51 14.01 -20.59
N GLN A 29 15.76 13.78 -19.51
CA GLN A 29 14.78 12.69 -19.43
C GLN A 29 13.57 12.87 -20.35
N LEU A 30 13.23 14.10 -20.73
CA LEU A 30 12.06 14.41 -21.56
C LEU A 30 12.39 14.71 -23.03
N ASP A 31 13.67 14.55 -23.42
CA ASP A 31 14.22 14.94 -24.72
C ASP A 31 13.96 16.42 -25.05
N ILE A 32 14.14 17.30 -24.05
CA ILE A 32 14.08 18.76 -24.22
C ILE A 32 15.52 19.27 -24.27
N ALA A 33 15.87 20.04 -25.31
CA ALA A 33 17.21 20.61 -25.43
C ALA A 33 17.55 21.47 -24.20
N ALA A 34 18.72 21.25 -23.59
CA ALA A 34 19.16 21.92 -22.37
C ALA A 34 19.03 23.45 -22.46
N GLY A 35 19.54 24.07 -23.54
CA GLY A 35 19.42 25.52 -23.73
C GLY A 35 17.97 26.02 -23.90
N SER A 36 17.03 25.17 -24.32
CA SER A 36 15.60 25.52 -24.32
C SER A 36 15.03 25.48 -22.90
N MET A 37 15.40 24.48 -22.10
CA MET A 37 15.01 24.42 -20.69
C MET A 37 15.59 25.62 -19.91
N GLU A 38 16.86 25.97 -20.12
CA GLU A 38 17.50 27.12 -19.48
C GLU A 38 16.76 28.44 -19.77
N ARG A 39 16.39 28.69 -21.03
CA ARG A 39 15.61 29.88 -21.40
C ARG A 39 14.22 29.87 -20.77
N VAL A 40 13.54 28.72 -20.70
CA VAL A 40 12.27 28.60 -19.98
C VAL A 40 12.46 28.90 -18.50
N MET A 41 13.50 28.34 -17.88
CA MET A 41 13.78 28.55 -16.46
C MET A 41 14.14 30.01 -16.14
N ALA A 42 14.75 30.72 -17.09
CA ALA A 42 15.04 32.15 -17.02
C ALA A 42 13.83 33.05 -17.35
N GLY A 43 12.67 32.49 -17.70
CA GLY A 43 11.48 33.25 -18.13
C GLY A 43 11.64 33.95 -19.49
N GLN A 44 12.61 33.52 -20.31
CA GLN A 44 12.97 34.13 -21.59
C GLN A 44 12.32 33.46 -22.80
N ASP A 45 11.72 32.28 -22.62
CA ASP A 45 11.08 31.51 -23.68
C ASP A 45 9.96 30.63 -23.09
N GLY A 46 9.06 30.17 -23.96
CA GLY A 46 7.94 29.30 -23.61
C GLY A 46 8.21 27.83 -23.90
N MET A 47 7.26 26.97 -23.56
CA MET A 47 7.25 25.57 -24.00
C MET A 47 6.15 25.34 -25.04
N THR A 48 6.34 24.40 -25.96
CA THR A 48 5.19 23.88 -26.73
C THR A 48 4.24 23.14 -25.79
N PHE A 49 2.95 23.06 -26.14
CA PHE A 49 1.98 22.31 -25.33
C PHE A 49 2.42 20.85 -25.11
N ASN A 50 3.03 20.20 -26.11
CA ASN A 50 3.53 18.84 -25.96
C ASN A 50 4.68 18.72 -24.96
N GLN A 51 5.62 19.69 -24.93
CA GLN A 51 6.68 19.72 -23.92
C GLN A 51 6.10 19.94 -22.52
N LEU A 52 5.18 20.90 -22.39
CA LEU A 52 4.53 21.19 -21.11
C LEU A 52 3.71 19.99 -20.61
N ARG A 53 3.01 19.30 -21.51
CA ARG A 53 2.28 18.06 -21.20
C ARG A 53 3.24 16.97 -20.72
N LYS A 54 4.40 16.79 -21.37
CA LYS A 54 5.42 15.83 -20.91
C LYS A 54 5.93 16.17 -19.50
N VAL A 55 6.20 17.45 -19.22
CA VAL A 55 6.61 17.92 -17.87
C VAL A 55 5.52 17.62 -16.85
N ALA A 56 4.26 17.91 -17.20
CA ALA A 56 3.12 17.65 -16.34
C ALA A 56 2.91 16.16 -16.07
N GLU A 57 2.98 15.32 -17.10
CA GLU A 57 2.90 13.86 -16.97
C GLU A 57 4.05 13.29 -16.14
N TYR A 58 5.27 13.81 -16.30
CA TYR A 58 6.45 13.38 -15.57
C TYR A 58 6.29 13.60 -14.06
N PHE A 59 5.82 14.79 -13.67
CA PHE A 59 5.59 15.13 -12.26
C PHE A 59 4.21 14.71 -11.74
N GLY A 60 3.36 14.07 -12.56
CA GLY A 60 2.00 13.69 -12.15
C GLY A 60 1.07 14.88 -11.87
N ARG A 61 1.35 16.05 -12.44
CA ARG A 61 0.58 17.29 -12.25
C ARG A 61 -0.25 17.62 -13.50
N GLY A 62 -1.23 18.52 -13.34
CA GLY A 62 -1.96 19.08 -14.48
C GLY A 62 -1.14 20.15 -15.20
N VAL A 63 -1.40 20.37 -16.50
CA VAL A 63 -0.74 21.44 -17.26
C VAL A 63 -0.94 22.81 -16.62
N LEU A 64 -2.14 23.08 -16.10
CA LEU A 64 -2.50 24.34 -15.44
C LEU A 64 -1.64 24.64 -14.21
N PHE A 65 -1.17 23.60 -13.50
CA PHE A 65 -0.29 23.77 -12.34
C PHE A 65 0.96 24.57 -12.69
N PHE A 66 1.51 24.41 -13.90
CA PHE A 66 2.72 25.11 -14.36
C PHE A 66 2.42 26.46 -15.01
N LEU A 67 1.16 26.86 -15.09
CA LEU A 67 0.71 28.16 -15.62
C LEU A 67 0.19 29.10 -14.52
N GLU A 68 -0.17 28.54 -13.35
CA GLU A 68 -0.53 29.30 -12.17
C GLU A 68 0.60 30.23 -11.73
N GLN A 69 0.25 31.45 -11.33
CA GLN A 69 1.20 32.46 -10.88
C GLN A 69 1.65 32.23 -9.42
N GLY A 70 2.88 32.64 -9.10
CA GLY A 70 3.45 32.54 -7.76
C GLY A 70 4.08 31.19 -7.42
N PRO A 71 4.78 31.11 -6.27
CA PRO A 71 5.42 29.89 -5.81
C PRO A 71 4.37 28.81 -5.45
N VAL A 72 4.84 27.57 -5.31
CA VAL A 72 4.01 26.46 -4.84
C VAL A 72 3.73 26.65 -3.36
N ASP A 73 2.45 26.56 -2.97
CA ASP A 73 2.09 26.33 -1.57
C ASP A 73 2.12 24.82 -1.31
N GLU A 74 3.16 24.36 -0.60
CA GLU A 74 3.38 22.95 -0.33
C GLU A 74 2.22 22.31 0.44
N ALA A 75 1.53 23.07 1.29
CA ALA A 75 0.41 22.57 2.07
C ALA A 75 -0.86 22.34 1.23
N LEU A 76 -0.95 22.98 0.06
CA LEU A 76 -2.02 22.76 -0.92
C LEU A 76 -1.69 21.63 -1.90
N VAL A 77 -0.40 21.36 -2.10
CA VAL A 77 0.04 20.30 -3.02
C VAL A 77 0.12 18.94 -2.33
N HIS A 78 0.68 18.91 -1.13
CA HIS A 78 0.86 17.68 -0.36
C HIS A 78 -0.11 17.64 0.82
N THR A 79 -0.91 16.57 0.87
CA THR A 79 -1.87 16.36 1.96
C THR A 79 -1.18 16.26 3.32
N LEU A 80 -1.94 16.33 4.41
CA LEU A 80 -1.40 16.03 5.74
C LEU A 80 -0.82 14.61 5.79
N GLN A 81 -1.53 13.64 5.21
CA GLN A 81 -1.12 12.23 5.20
C GLN A 81 0.21 12.04 4.46
N PHE A 82 0.36 12.63 3.28
CA PHE A 82 1.61 12.61 2.51
C PHE A 82 2.76 13.20 3.33
N ARG A 83 2.55 14.39 3.93
CA ARG A 83 3.58 15.06 4.72
C ARG A 83 3.98 14.25 5.95
N THR A 84 3.03 13.58 6.61
CA THR A 84 3.35 12.66 7.71
C THR A 84 4.29 11.55 7.25
N LEU A 85 3.99 10.89 6.12
CA LEU A 85 4.87 9.84 5.57
C LEU A 85 6.24 10.38 5.15
N ALA A 86 6.28 11.52 4.47
CA ALA A 86 7.52 12.16 4.03
C ALA A 86 8.38 12.65 5.19
N ASN A 87 7.77 13.07 6.30
CA ASN A 87 8.49 13.42 7.53
C ASN A 87 8.99 12.18 8.27
N GLN A 88 8.25 11.06 8.23
CA GLN A 88 8.69 9.78 8.80
C GLN A 88 9.88 9.21 8.03
N LYS A 89 9.88 9.32 6.69
CA LYS A 89 10.94 8.86 5.79
C LYS A 89 11.35 9.98 4.82
N PRO A 90 12.26 10.90 5.18
CA PRO A 90 12.67 11.99 4.29
C PRO A 90 13.33 11.53 2.97
N GLU A 91 13.91 10.32 2.97
CA GLU A 91 14.61 9.71 1.85
C GLU A 91 13.71 8.97 0.83
N LEU A 92 12.39 9.15 0.90
CA LEU A 92 11.46 8.52 -0.04
C LEU A 92 11.81 8.87 -1.49
N SER A 93 12.02 7.82 -2.30
CA SER A 93 12.28 7.99 -3.72
C SER A 93 11.10 8.67 -4.44
N PRO A 94 11.35 9.42 -5.54
CA PRO A 94 10.31 10.03 -6.36
C PRO A 94 9.19 9.07 -6.78
N LYS A 95 9.57 7.83 -7.15
CA LYS A 95 8.62 6.79 -7.54
C LYS A 95 7.66 6.41 -6.41
N LEU A 96 8.13 6.42 -5.17
CA LEU A 96 7.32 6.09 -4.00
C LEU A 96 6.44 7.28 -3.57
N LYS A 97 6.94 8.51 -3.64
CA LYS A 97 6.10 9.72 -3.49
C LYS A 97 4.93 9.71 -4.48
N SER A 98 5.21 9.47 -5.77
CA SER A 98 4.20 9.32 -6.82
C SER A 98 3.23 8.15 -6.58
N LEU A 99 3.65 7.11 -5.86
CA LEU A 99 2.77 5.99 -5.49
C LEU A 99 1.81 6.42 -4.39
N ILE A 100 2.30 7.10 -3.35
CA ILE A 100 1.48 7.63 -2.24
C ILE A 100 0.40 8.56 -2.79
N GLU A 101 0.76 9.54 -3.61
CA GLU A 101 -0.21 10.46 -4.23
C GLU A 101 -1.25 9.72 -5.08
N ARG A 102 -0.83 8.62 -5.75
CA ARG A 102 -1.77 7.83 -6.54
C ARG A 102 -2.74 7.04 -5.66
N VAL A 103 -2.29 6.54 -4.51
CA VAL A 103 -3.16 5.91 -3.50
C VAL A 103 -4.19 6.92 -3.00
N GLU A 104 -3.77 8.15 -2.69
CA GLU A 104 -4.66 9.23 -2.30
C GLU A 104 -5.70 9.52 -3.39
N LYS A 105 -5.25 9.70 -4.62
CA LYS A 105 -6.15 9.93 -5.75
C LYS A 105 -7.17 8.80 -5.94
N GLN A 106 -6.78 7.53 -5.76
CA GLN A 106 -7.74 6.43 -5.86
C GLN A 106 -8.77 6.46 -4.74
N ARG A 107 -8.38 6.80 -3.51
CA ARG A 107 -9.34 6.97 -2.42
C ARG A 107 -10.31 8.12 -2.67
N GLU A 108 -9.87 9.23 -3.29
CA GLU A 108 -10.77 10.32 -3.70
C GLU A 108 -11.75 9.88 -4.79
N ILE A 109 -11.26 9.13 -5.79
CA ILE A 109 -12.10 8.54 -6.82
C ILE A 109 -13.16 7.64 -6.17
N TYR A 110 -12.75 6.76 -5.25
CA TYR A 110 -13.67 5.90 -4.52
C TYR A 110 -14.77 6.69 -3.79
N LEU A 111 -14.39 7.71 -3.02
CA LEU A 111 -15.34 8.54 -2.30
C LEU A 111 -16.33 9.25 -3.23
N SER A 112 -15.83 9.82 -4.34
CA SER A 112 -16.67 10.46 -5.36
C SER A 112 -17.65 9.47 -5.99
N LEU A 113 -17.23 8.23 -6.28
CA LEU A 113 -18.11 7.21 -6.83
C LEU A 113 -19.18 6.78 -5.83
N CYS A 114 -18.81 6.63 -4.54
CA CYS A 114 -19.77 6.32 -3.48
C CYS A 114 -20.81 7.43 -3.28
N GLU A 115 -20.43 8.70 -3.45
CA GLU A 115 -21.34 9.84 -3.42
C GLU A 115 -22.30 9.81 -4.63
N ASP A 116 -21.77 9.60 -5.84
CA ASP A 116 -22.57 9.53 -7.06
C ASP A 116 -23.60 8.37 -7.01
N LEU A 117 -23.22 7.24 -6.42
CA LEU A 117 -24.07 6.06 -6.27
C LEU A 117 -25.14 6.18 -5.17
N GLU A 118 -25.10 7.25 -4.35
CA GLU A 118 -25.92 7.39 -3.14
C GLU A 118 -25.86 6.12 -2.24
N ASP A 119 -24.69 5.47 -2.20
CA ASP A 119 -24.54 4.17 -1.54
C ASP A 119 -24.54 4.31 -0.02
N ASN A 120 -25.76 4.29 0.54
CA ASN A 120 -26.03 4.29 1.96
C ASN A 120 -25.68 2.93 2.64
N GLY A 121 -25.36 1.90 1.85
CA GLY A 121 -24.99 0.56 2.33
C GLY A 121 -23.48 0.32 2.42
N ARG A 122 -22.65 1.30 2.01
CA ARG A 122 -21.20 1.15 2.01
C ARG A 122 -20.63 0.89 3.41
N PRO A 123 -19.56 0.09 3.54
CA PRO A 123 -18.82 -0.03 4.78
C PRO A 123 -18.29 1.34 5.24
N LEU A 124 -18.62 1.73 6.46
CA LEU A 124 -18.09 2.92 7.10
C LEU A 124 -16.96 2.54 8.06
N PHE A 125 -15.89 3.34 8.03
CA PHE A 125 -14.82 3.20 9.02
C PHE A 125 -15.30 3.67 10.39
N ASN A 126 -15.73 2.72 11.21
CA ASN A 126 -16.18 2.95 12.58
C ASN A 126 -15.51 1.93 13.52
N PRO A 127 -14.23 2.17 13.87
CA PRO A 127 -13.49 1.26 14.73
C PRO A 127 -14.04 1.28 16.16
N PRO A 128 -13.97 0.15 16.88
CA PRO A 128 -14.35 0.11 18.29
C PRO A 128 -13.38 0.94 19.13
N ALA A 129 -13.79 1.28 20.36
CA ALA A 129 -12.86 1.82 21.35
C ALA A 129 -11.84 0.72 21.72
N LEU A 130 -10.55 1.04 21.60
CA LEU A 130 -9.45 0.11 21.89
C LEU A 130 -8.58 0.64 23.04
N PRO A 131 -8.11 -0.24 23.93
CA PRO A 131 -7.14 0.14 24.95
C PRO A 131 -5.79 0.48 24.30
N GLN A 132 -5.30 1.71 24.49
CA GLN A 132 -4.07 2.18 23.85
C GLN A 132 -2.79 1.58 24.43
N HIS A 133 -2.84 1.09 25.68
CA HIS A 133 -1.67 0.56 26.39
C HIS A 133 -1.71 -0.95 26.57
N ASP A 134 -2.69 -1.63 25.97
CA ASP A 134 -2.77 -3.09 25.94
C ASP A 134 -3.00 -3.59 24.49
N PRO A 135 -1.92 -3.73 23.71
CA PRO A 135 -2.01 -4.24 22.34
C PRO A 135 -2.65 -5.65 22.24
N ARG A 136 -2.57 -6.47 23.31
CA ARG A 136 -3.15 -7.81 23.34
C ARG A 136 -4.66 -7.75 23.43
N GLU A 137 -5.18 -6.96 24.38
CA GLU A 137 -6.62 -6.75 24.52
C GLU A 137 -7.20 -6.06 23.27
N ALA A 138 -6.51 -5.01 22.79
CA ALA A 138 -6.91 -4.30 21.58
C ALA A 138 -6.98 -5.23 20.35
N ALA A 139 -6.00 -6.12 20.19
CA ALA A 139 -6.00 -7.11 19.12
C ALA A 139 -7.17 -8.10 19.22
N GLY A 140 -7.55 -8.51 20.43
CA GLY A 140 -8.71 -9.37 20.65
C GLY A 140 -10.02 -8.70 20.23
N ILE A 141 -10.22 -7.44 20.64
CA ILE A 141 -11.39 -6.63 20.25
C ILE A 141 -11.41 -6.42 18.74
N ALA A 142 -10.27 -6.03 18.15
CA ALA A 142 -10.16 -5.81 16.71
C ALA A 142 -10.43 -7.10 15.91
N ARG A 143 -9.95 -8.26 16.37
CA ARG A 143 -10.21 -9.55 15.73
C ARG A 143 -11.71 -9.89 15.70
N GLN A 144 -12.42 -9.64 16.81
CA GLN A 144 -13.87 -9.82 16.88
C GLN A 144 -14.60 -8.83 15.99
N TRP A 145 -14.18 -7.55 16.02
CA TRP A 145 -14.75 -6.51 15.17
C TRP A 145 -14.56 -6.84 13.69
N LEU A 146 -13.40 -7.34 13.26
CA LEU A 146 -13.17 -7.78 11.88
C LEU A 146 -14.00 -9.03 11.51
N GLY A 147 -14.43 -9.83 12.49
CA GLY A 147 -15.17 -11.08 12.25
C GLY A 147 -14.29 -12.20 11.69
N LEU A 148 -13.00 -12.23 12.07
CA LEU A 148 -12.03 -13.17 11.51
C LEU A 148 -12.31 -14.61 11.97
N SER A 149 -12.39 -15.53 11.01
CA SER A 149 -12.46 -16.97 11.23
C SER A 149 -11.15 -17.52 11.79
N GLU A 150 -11.11 -18.79 12.18
CA GLU A 150 -9.85 -19.43 12.58
C GLU A 150 -8.90 -19.64 11.40
N GLN A 151 -9.44 -20.01 10.25
CA GLN A 151 -8.68 -20.21 9.03
C GLN A 151 -8.70 -18.94 8.18
N ASN A 152 -7.55 -18.47 7.73
CA ASN A 152 -7.43 -17.26 6.93
C ASN A 152 -6.29 -17.34 5.91
N SER A 153 -6.44 -16.57 4.83
CA SER A 153 -5.39 -16.22 3.89
C SER A 153 -5.19 -14.70 3.87
N PHE A 154 -4.22 -14.21 3.11
CA PHE A 154 -4.08 -12.77 2.89
C PHE A 154 -5.38 -12.16 2.32
N ASP A 155 -6.03 -12.85 1.38
CA ASP A 155 -7.23 -12.32 0.74
C ASP A 155 -8.42 -12.27 1.72
N THR A 156 -8.62 -13.28 2.59
CA THR A 156 -9.70 -13.21 3.60
C THR A 156 -9.43 -12.15 4.67
N TYR A 157 -8.17 -11.95 5.05
CA TYR A 157 -7.77 -10.84 5.91
C TYR A 157 -8.06 -9.48 5.28
N ARG A 158 -7.69 -9.32 4.01
CA ARG A 158 -7.97 -8.12 3.23
C ARG A 158 -9.47 -7.84 3.15
N GLU A 159 -10.28 -8.84 2.81
CA GLU A 159 -11.74 -8.72 2.71
C GLU A 159 -12.36 -8.30 4.05
N ALA A 160 -11.91 -8.88 5.17
CA ALA A 160 -12.39 -8.51 6.50
C ALA A 160 -12.06 -7.05 6.87
N VAL A 161 -10.89 -6.55 6.47
CA VAL A 161 -10.48 -5.15 6.68
C VAL A 161 -11.27 -4.21 5.77
N GLU A 162 -11.45 -4.57 4.50
CA GLU A 162 -12.24 -3.81 3.53
C GLU A 162 -13.72 -3.69 3.94
N ALA A 163 -14.30 -4.76 4.49
CA ALA A 163 -15.66 -4.79 5.04
C ALA A 163 -15.87 -3.83 6.23
N ARG A 164 -14.80 -3.22 6.75
CA ARG A 164 -14.83 -2.19 7.80
C ARG A 164 -14.52 -0.78 7.30
N GLY A 165 -14.63 -0.54 5.99
CA GLY A 165 -14.48 0.80 5.41
C GLY A 165 -13.03 1.25 5.24
N VAL A 166 -12.07 0.32 5.29
CA VAL A 166 -10.64 0.59 5.02
C VAL A 166 -10.33 0.12 3.60
N LEU A 167 -9.86 0.99 2.72
CA LEU A 167 -9.37 0.53 1.41
C LEU A 167 -8.02 -0.18 1.60
N VAL A 168 -7.87 -1.37 1.05
CA VAL A 168 -6.60 -2.09 1.08
C VAL A 168 -6.11 -2.24 -0.34
N PHE A 169 -4.95 -1.67 -0.64
CA PHE A 169 -4.27 -1.82 -1.92
C PHE A 169 -3.02 -2.69 -1.78
N ARG A 170 -2.59 -3.25 -2.90
CA ARG A 170 -1.37 -4.03 -3.01
C ARG A 170 -0.52 -3.52 -4.15
N SER A 171 0.78 -3.37 -3.93
CA SER A 171 1.70 -3.00 -5.01
C SER A 171 1.74 -4.09 -6.09
N ASN A 172 2.24 -3.77 -7.28
CA ASN A 172 2.48 -4.75 -8.33
C ASN A 172 3.90 -5.33 -8.27
N GLY A 173 4.06 -6.56 -8.75
CA GLY A 173 5.36 -7.26 -8.81
C GLY A 173 6.16 -6.98 -10.09
N TYR A 174 5.55 -6.36 -11.11
CA TYR A 174 6.18 -6.02 -12.39
C TYR A 174 6.41 -4.51 -12.51
N SER A 175 7.30 -4.12 -13.43
CA SER A 175 7.62 -2.71 -13.68
C SER A 175 6.38 -1.93 -14.08
N GLY A 176 6.06 -0.89 -13.31
CA GLY A 176 4.91 -0.06 -13.56
C GLY A 176 4.69 0.99 -12.47
N LYS A 177 3.59 1.70 -12.63
CA LYS A 177 3.15 2.80 -11.78
C LYS A 177 2.91 2.34 -10.32
N TRP A 178 2.30 1.18 -10.13
CA TRP A 178 1.94 0.61 -8.83
C TRP A 178 3.05 -0.24 -8.17
N GLN A 179 4.27 -0.22 -8.71
CA GLN A 179 5.35 -1.09 -8.24
C GLN A 179 6.15 -0.44 -7.11
N ILE A 180 6.32 -1.17 -6.02
CA ILE A 180 7.44 -0.98 -5.09
C ILE A 180 8.56 -1.92 -5.53
N ALA A 181 9.76 -1.39 -5.78
CA ALA A 181 10.86 -2.18 -6.33
C ALA A 181 11.25 -3.33 -5.36
N LYS A 182 11.67 -4.48 -5.88
CA LYS A 182 11.98 -5.67 -5.07
C LYS A 182 12.98 -5.34 -3.95
N GLN A 183 14.04 -4.60 -4.29
CA GLN A 183 15.11 -4.15 -3.41
C GLN A 183 14.78 -2.96 -2.51
N ASN A 184 13.63 -2.30 -2.72
CA ASN A 184 13.23 -1.20 -1.85
C ASN A 184 12.79 -1.79 -0.50
N PRO A 185 13.27 -1.26 0.64
CA PRO A 185 13.03 -1.87 1.95
C PRO A 185 11.61 -1.64 2.49
N ILE A 186 10.85 -0.69 1.93
CA ILE A 186 9.47 -0.41 2.34
C ILE A 186 8.60 -1.64 2.13
N LEU A 187 7.81 -1.98 3.14
CA LEU A 187 6.89 -3.12 3.16
C LEU A 187 5.44 -2.69 3.01
N GLY A 188 5.08 -1.53 3.54
CA GLY A 188 3.72 -1.01 3.48
C GLY A 188 3.65 0.45 3.90
N PHE A 189 2.45 1.02 3.78
CA PHE A 189 2.10 2.27 4.44
C PHE A 189 0.60 2.37 4.66
N ALA A 190 0.19 3.14 5.66
CA ALA A 190 -1.18 3.50 5.93
C ALA A 190 -1.40 5.01 5.79
N LEU A 191 -2.54 5.40 5.20
CA LEU A 191 -3.01 6.78 5.13
C LEU A 191 -4.23 6.91 6.04
N TYR A 192 -4.05 7.54 7.20
CA TYR A 192 -5.15 7.72 8.13
C TYR A 192 -6.13 8.78 7.63
N ASN A 193 -7.40 8.42 7.64
CA ASN A 193 -8.51 9.30 7.39
C ASN A 193 -9.70 8.83 8.24
N PRO A 194 -10.44 9.74 8.90
CA PRO A 194 -11.51 9.36 9.81
C PRO A 194 -12.72 8.72 9.12
N THR A 195 -12.88 8.85 7.80
CA THR A 195 -14.03 8.30 7.06
C THR A 195 -13.66 7.12 6.17
N CYS A 196 -12.50 7.15 5.52
CA CYS A 196 -12.04 6.11 4.60
C CYS A 196 -10.51 6.06 4.60
N PRO A 197 -9.88 5.39 5.58
CA PRO A 197 -8.43 5.20 5.59
C PRO A 197 -8.00 4.20 4.51
N VAL A 198 -6.71 4.22 4.18
CA VAL A 198 -6.14 3.34 3.15
C VAL A 198 -4.90 2.65 3.67
N ILE A 199 -4.73 1.37 3.36
CA ILE A 199 -3.49 0.61 3.57
C ILE A 199 -2.94 0.21 2.20
N LEU A 200 -1.65 0.39 1.96
CA LEU A 200 -0.95 -0.24 0.84
C LEU A 200 0.05 -1.26 1.36
N VAL A 201 -0.01 -2.48 0.83
CA VAL A 201 0.94 -3.56 1.14
C VAL A 201 1.82 -3.86 -0.07
N LYS A 202 3.14 -3.97 0.11
CA LYS A 202 4.05 -4.41 -0.95
C LYS A 202 3.76 -5.85 -1.35
N LYS A 203 3.67 -6.11 -2.66
CA LYS A 203 3.59 -7.48 -3.16
C LYS A 203 4.90 -8.20 -2.89
N GLU A 204 4.79 -9.25 -2.08
CA GLU A 204 5.87 -10.19 -1.80
C GLU A 204 5.54 -11.59 -2.30
N THR A 205 6.56 -12.45 -2.33
CA THR A 205 6.41 -13.88 -2.60
C THR A 205 5.65 -14.59 -1.48
N SER A 206 5.85 -14.15 -0.23
CA SER A 206 5.16 -14.69 0.94
C SER A 206 3.88 -13.92 1.21
N GLU A 207 2.72 -14.55 1.05
CA GLU A 207 1.44 -13.98 1.46
C GLU A 207 1.35 -13.81 2.97
N SER A 208 1.97 -14.70 3.75
CA SER A 208 1.99 -14.57 5.21
C SER A 208 2.74 -13.33 5.71
N ARG A 209 3.80 -12.89 5.02
CA ARG A 209 4.47 -11.61 5.34
C ARG A 209 3.54 -10.44 5.04
N GLN A 210 2.84 -10.47 3.91
CA GLN A 210 1.84 -9.47 3.54
C GLN A 210 0.68 -9.41 4.54
N SER A 211 0.22 -10.56 5.07
CA SER A 211 -0.79 -10.59 6.14
C SER A 211 -0.31 -9.89 7.40
N PHE A 212 0.96 -10.10 7.79
CA PHE A 212 1.55 -9.41 8.92
C PHE A 212 1.62 -7.90 8.69
N THR A 213 2.16 -7.47 7.55
CA THR A 213 2.21 -6.06 7.18
C THR A 213 0.82 -5.43 7.18
N LEU A 214 -0.19 -6.08 6.58
CA LEU A 214 -1.56 -5.58 6.58
C LEU A 214 -2.08 -5.32 8.01
N MET A 215 -1.87 -6.26 8.93
CA MET A 215 -2.35 -6.12 10.31
C MET A 215 -1.52 -5.14 11.13
N HIS A 216 -0.24 -4.99 10.80
CA HIS A 216 0.64 -3.97 11.38
C HIS A 216 0.17 -2.56 10.99
N GLU A 217 -0.04 -2.31 9.70
CA GLU A 217 -0.56 -1.03 9.20
C GLU A 217 -1.97 -0.72 9.75
N LEU A 218 -2.80 -1.75 9.89
CA LEU A 218 -4.09 -1.62 10.57
C LEU A 218 -3.93 -1.18 12.03
N ALA A 219 -2.91 -1.66 12.73
CA ALA A 219 -2.63 -1.26 14.11
C ALA A 219 -2.32 0.24 14.19
N HIS A 220 -1.53 0.79 13.25
CA HIS A 220 -1.25 2.23 13.17
C HIS A 220 -2.54 3.05 12.99
N LEU A 221 -3.44 2.60 12.12
CA LEU A 221 -4.74 3.24 11.92
C LEU A 221 -5.63 3.19 13.18
N LEU A 222 -5.68 2.03 13.85
CA LEU A 222 -6.60 1.79 14.96
C LEU A 222 -6.12 2.34 16.30
N LEU A 223 -4.83 2.14 16.63
CA LEU A 223 -4.27 2.52 17.92
C LEU A 223 -3.79 3.98 17.92
N HIS A 224 -3.09 4.38 16.86
CA HIS A 224 -2.35 5.64 16.84
C HIS A 224 -3.06 6.72 16.02
N LYS A 225 -4.02 6.34 15.15
CA LYS A 225 -4.82 7.26 14.33
C LYS A 225 -3.94 8.20 13.49
N THR A 226 -2.86 7.67 12.95
CA THR A 226 -1.88 8.40 12.13
C THR A 226 -1.57 7.62 10.86
N SER A 227 -1.11 8.34 9.83
CA SER A 227 -0.45 7.72 8.70
C SER A 227 0.93 7.20 9.12
N SER A 228 1.33 6.07 8.55
CA SER A 228 2.59 5.35 8.83
C SER A 228 3.19 4.82 7.52
N ILE A 229 4.52 4.71 7.45
CA ILE A 229 5.22 4.04 6.35
C ILE A 229 6.39 3.23 6.89
N ASP A 230 6.32 1.92 6.71
CA ASP A 230 7.19 1.01 7.44
C ASP A 230 8.07 0.17 6.51
N ASP A 231 9.33 0.04 6.90
CA ASP A 231 10.32 -0.83 6.28
C ASP A 231 10.69 -2.04 7.14
N GLU A 232 11.66 -2.83 6.68
CA GLU A 232 12.10 -4.02 7.41
C GLU A 232 12.71 -3.72 8.81
N GLN A 233 13.26 -2.52 9.03
CA GLN A 233 13.80 -2.11 10.32
C GLN A 233 12.68 -1.70 11.28
N ASP A 234 11.67 -0.96 10.79
CA ASP A 234 10.51 -0.54 11.59
C ASP A 234 9.73 -1.76 12.10
N MET A 235 9.49 -2.76 11.23
CA MET A 235 8.87 -4.04 11.60
C MET A 235 9.66 -4.84 12.65
N GLN A 236 10.94 -4.52 12.88
CA GLN A 236 11.79 -5.15 13.89
C GLN A 236 12.00 -4.26 15.12
N SER A 237 11.46 -3.05 15.12
CA SER A 237 11.59 -2.11 16.22
C SER A 237 10.87 -2.60 17.47
N HIS A 238 11.55 -2.49 18.61
CA HIS A 238 11.02 -2.78 19.93
C HIS A 238 10.71 -1.51 20.73
N GLN A 239 10.53 -0.38 20.05
CA GLN A 239 10.25 0.90 20.69
C GLN A 239 8.97 1.55 20.17
N GLY A 240 8.33 2.34 21.03
CA GLY A 240 7.24 3.23 20.66
C GLY A 240 6.06 2.57 19.94
N GLY A 241 5.53 3.29 18.95
CA GLY A 241 4.37 2.88 18.15
C GLY A 241 4.58 1.56 17.40
N GLU A 242 5.79 1.33 16.88
CA GLU A 242 6.15 0.10 16.15
C GLU A 242 6.04 -1.15 17.01
N ARG A 243 6.52 -1.09 18.26
CA ARG A 243 6.38 -2.20 19.20
C ARG A 243 4.90 -2.52 19.46
N ASN A 244 4.08 -1.49 19.62
CA ASN A 244 2.65 -1.66 19.84
C ASN A 244 1.96 -2.24 18.60
N ALA A 245 2.32 -1.78 17.41
CA ALA A 245 1.80 -2.29 16.14
C ALA A 245 2.19 -3.74 15.89
N ASN A 246 3.47 -4.09 16.13
CA ASN A 246 3.97 -5.47 16.04
C ASN A 246 3.27 -6.40 17.04
N ALA A 247 3.13 -5.98 18.30
CA ALA A 247 2.42 -6.76 19.31
C ALA A 247 0.95 -6.95 18.94
N PHE A 248 0.27 -5.88 18.52
CA PHE A 248 -1.12 -5.93 18.07
C PHE A 248 -1.28 -6.90 16.90
N ALA A 249 -0.47 -6.77 15.85
CA ALA A 249 -0.53 -7.63 14.67
C ALA A 249 -0.29 -9.11 15.04
N GLY A 250 0.72 -9.38 15.88
CA GLY A 250 1.02 -10.73 16.37
C GLY A 250 -0.14 -11.34 17.16
N HIS A 251 -0.71 -10.61 18.12
CA HIS A 251 -1.83 -11.07 18.92
C HIS A 251 -3.13 -11.22 18.11
N LEU A 252 -3.34 -10.36 17.12
CA LEU A 252 -4.50 -10.41 16.24
C LEU A 252 -4.43 -11.65 15.36
N LEU A 253 -3.27 -11.88 14.74
CA LEU A 253 -3.04 -13.01 13.83
C LEU A 253 -2.99 -14.36 14.56
N VAL A 254 -2.33 -14.40 15.73
CA VAL A 254 -2.19 -15.61 16.55
C VAL A 254 -2.58 -15.31 18.00
N PRO A 255 -3.88 -15.35 18.31
CA PRO A 255 -4.40 -15.20 19.67
C PRO A 255 -3.90 -16.32 20.61
N ASP A 256 -3.97 -16.11 21.92
CA ASP A 256 -3.49 -17.12 22.88
C ASP A 256 -4.26 -18.44 22.81
N ALA A 257 -5.53 -18.39 22.44
CA ALA A 257 -6.35 -19.59 22.22
C ALA A 257 -5.77 -20.46 21.09
N PHE A 258 -5.16 -19.84 20.08
CA PHE A 258 -4.59 -20.54 18.93
C PHE A 258 -3.34 -21.32 19.33
N LEU A 259 -2.52 -20.74 20.21
CA LEU A 259 -1.32 -21.42 20.70
C LEU A 259 -1.64 -22.79 21.33
N ARG A 260 -2.83 -23.00 21.90
CA ARG A 260 -3.23 -24.29 22.48
C ARG A 260 -3.28 -25.44 21.46
N HIS A 261 -3.42 -25.13 20.17
CA HIS A 261 -3.40 -26.12 19.09
C HIS A 261 -1.97 -26.57 18.71
N ILE A 262 -0.95 -25.92 19.25
CA ILE A 262 0.45 -26.28 19.01
C ILE A 262 0.90 -27.23 20.10
N ASN A 263 1.30 -28.44 19.70
CA ASN A 263 1.86 -29.44 20.61
C ASN A 263 3.38 -29.25 20.75
N ASP A 264 3.81 -28.70 21.90
CA ASP A 264 5.23 -28.46 22.18
C ASP A 264 6.06 -29.74 22.28
N ALA A 265 5.45 -30.89 22.62
CA ALA A 265 6.16 -32.16 22.71
C ALA A 265 6.60 -32.71 21.33
N GLN A 266 6.02 -32.20 20.24
CA GLN A 266 6.42 -32.53 18.88
C GLN A 266 7.42 -31.54 18.28
N ARG A 267 7.86 -30.54 19.07
CA ARG A 267 8.84 -29.56 18.60
C ARG A 267 10.18 -30.27 18.33
N PRO A 268 10.77 -30.12 17.13
CA PRO A 268 12.07 -30.69 16.85
C PRO A 268 13.17 -29.93 17.62
N ASP A 269 14.30 -30.58 17.87
CA ASP A 269 15.47 -29.91 18.47
C ASP A 269 16.16 -28.97 17.47
N ASP A 270 16.16 -29.35 16.19
CA ASP A 270 16.72 -28.53 15.12
C ASP A 270 15.73 -27.43 14.69
N ALA A 271 16.17 -26.17 14.87
CA ALA A 271 15.41 -24.98 14.47
C ALA A 271 15.11 -24.91 12.97
N SER A 272 15.90 -25.59 12.12
CA SER A 272 15.64 -25.65 10.68
C SER A 272 14.32 -26.34 10.32
N LEU A 273 13.81 -27.17 11.23
CA LEU A 273 12.58 -27.96 11.05
C LEU A 273 11.34 -27.27 11.66
N TYR A 274 11.47 -26.08 12.25
CA TYR A 274 10.34 -25.38 12.90
C TYR A 274 9.26 -25.00 11.89
N ASP A 275 9.67 -24.61 10.70
CA ASP A 275 8.76 -24.22 9.63
C ASP A 275 7.88 -25.40 9.16
N ASP A 276 8.42 -26.62 9.18
CA ASP A 276 7.72 -27.87 8.84
C ASP A 276 6.84 -28.36 9.99
N TRP A 277 7.35 -28.31 11.22
CA TRP A 277 6.56 -28.60 12.43
C TRP A 277 5.30 -27.73 12.52
N LEU A 278 5.39 -26.47 12.10
CA LEU A 278 4.28 -25.53 12.10
C LEU A 278 3.50 -25.47 10.77
N ALA A 279 3.77 -26.35 9.80
CA ALA A 279 3.27 -26.20 8.43
C ALA A 279 1.74 -26.16 8.35
N GLU A 280 1.03 -27.03 9.07
CA GLU A 280 -0.43 -27.07 9.10
C GLU A 280 -1.01 -25.79 9.70
N THR A 281 -0.46 -25.37 10.85
CA THR A 281 -0.84 -24.17 11.58
C THR A 281 -0.62 -22.90 10.77
N ARG A 282 0.54 -22.79 10.10
CA ARG A 282 0.87 -21.67 9.21
C ARG A 282 -0.12 -21.56 8.06
N ARG A 283 -0.47 -22.70 7.45
CA ARG A 283 -1.42 -22.76 6.34
C ARG A 283 -2.84 -22.40 6.80
N ALA A 284 -3.25 -22.91 7.95
CA ALA A 284 -4.57 -22.61 8.52
C ALA A 284 -4.70 -21.13 8.84
N TRP A 285 -3.76 -20.54 9.56
CA TRP A 285 -3.89 -19.16 10.04
C TRP A 285 -3.40 -18.10 9.05
N GLY A 286 -2.74 -18.50 7.95
CA GLY A 286 -2.22 -17.58 6.94
C GLY A 286 -1.04 -16.74 7.43
N VAL A 287 -0.22 -17.29 8.34
CA VAL A 287 0.89 -16.60 9.02
C VAL A 287 2.23 -17.31 8.81
N SER A 288 3.33 -16.60 9.03
CA SER A 288 4.67 -17.18 8.93
C SER A 288 4.99 -18.00 10.19
N GLY A 289 5.93 -18.95 10.06
CA GLY A 289 6.42 -19.70 11.23
C GLY A 289 7.00 -18.75 12.27
N GLU A 290 7.70 -17.72 11.82
CA GLU A 290 8.28 -16.67 12.65
C GLU A 290 7.26 -15.95 13.55
N VAL A 291 6.09 -15.57 13.03
CA VAL A 291 5.04 -14.92 13.85
C VAL A 291 4.55 -15.87 14.94
N ILE A 292 4.36 -17.15 14.61
CA ILE A 292 3.95 -18.16 15.59
C ILE A 292 5.04 -18.35 16.65
N LEU A 293 6.31 -18.43 16.24
CA LEU A 293 7.45 -18.61 17.14
C LEU A 293 7.62 -17.41 18.08
N LEU A 294 7.45 -16.18 17.58
CA LEU A 294 7.42 -14.98 18.42
C LEU A 294 6.29 -15.04 19.45
N ARG A 295 5.11 -15.48 19.05
CA ARG A 295 3.97 -15.62 19.98
C ARG A 295 4.18 -16.73 21.01
N LEU A 296 4.84 -17.82 20.63
CA LEU A 296 5.28 -18.86 21.58
C LEU A 296 6.33 -18.31 22.55
N LEU A 297 7.29 -17.52 22.08
CA LEU A 297 8.30 -16.85 22.90
C LEU A 297 7.65 -15.89 23.90
N ASP A 298 6.76 -15.02 23.44
CA ASP A 298 6.01 -14.07 24.28
C ASP A 298 5.18 -14.77 25.36
N SER A 299 4.65 -15.96 25.06
CA SER A 299 3.89 -16.78 26.02
C SER A 299 4.77 -17.62 26.97
N GLY A 300 6.09 -17.56 26.84
CA GLY A 300 7.05 -18.34 27.63
C GLY A 300 7.18 -19.80 27.20
N ARG A 301 6.60 -20.19 26.05
CA ARG A 301 6.61 -21.56 25.53
C ARG A 301 7.77 -21.86 24.58
N LEU A 302 8.51 -20.84 24.15
CA LEU A 302 9.74 -20.96 23.36
C LEU A 302 10.85 -20.20 24.07
N GLN A 303 12.05 -20.77 24.12
CA GLN A 303 13.20 -20.09 24.70
C GLN A 303 13.82 -19.11 23.71
N GLN A 304 14.40 -18.01 24.21
CA GLN A 304 15.07 -17.01 23.38
C GLN A 304 16.18 -17.62 22.51
N SER A 305 16.92 -18.61 23.04
CA SER A 305 17.98 -19.31 22.31
C SER A 305 17.45 -20.10 21.10
N GLN A 306 16.28 -20.72 21.23
CA GLN A 306 15.62 -21.45 20.14
C GLN A 306 15.16 -20.49 19.04
N TYR A 307 14.57 -19.36 19.43
CA TYR A 307 14.16 -18.32 18.48
C TYR A 307 15.36 -17.72 17.75
N ALA A 308 16.46 -17.42 18.46
CA ALA A 308 17.68 -16.92 17.87
C ALA A 308 18.30 -17.92 16.87
N ALA A 309 18.28 -19.22 17.19
CA ALA A 309 18.73 -20.28 16.28
C ALA A 309 17.89 -20.32 14.99
N TYR A 310 16.57 -20.20 15.10
CA TYR A 310 15.66 -20.12 13.95
C TYR A 310 15.97 -18.90 13.07
N ARG A 311 16.11 -17.71 13.67
CA ARG A 311 16.45 -16.47 12.94
C ARG A 311 17.79 -16.58 12.21
N HIS A 312 18.78 -17.18 12.86
CA HIS A 312 20.10 -17.39 12.27
C HIS A 312 20.07 -18.39 11.10
N TRP A 313 19.29 -19.46 11.19
CA TRP A 313 19.05 -20.37 10.07
C TRP A 313 18.33 -19.65 8.92
N ARG A 314 17.22 -18.95 9.19
CA ARG A 314 16.44 -18.20 8.19
C ARG A 314 17.28 -17.17 7.43
N ALA A 315 18.17 -16.46 8.12
CA ALA A 315 19.06 -15.49 7.49
C ALA A 315 20.04 -16.11 6.49
N ARG A 316 20.37 -17.40 6.66
CA ARG A 316 21.26 -18.17 5.77
C ARG A 316 20.51 -18.89 4.65
N SER A 317 19.22 -19.18 4.86
CA SER A 317 18.37 -19.81 3.85
C SER A 317 17.96 -18.79 2.79
N ALA A 318 18.57 -18.86 1.60
CA ALA A 318 18.11 -18.09 0.46
C ALA A 318 16.65 -18.48 0.14
N ILE A 319 15.72 -17.52 0.20
CA ILE A 319 14.33 -17.74 -0.20
C ILE A 319 14.32 -17.95 -1.73
N PRO A 320 13.89 -19.12 -2.25
CA PRO A 320 13.84 -19.34 -3.69
C PRO A 320 12.92 -18.32 -4.35
N GLN A 321 13.46 -17.53 -5.27
CA GLN A 321 12.66 -16.62 -6.08
C GLN A 321 11.84 -17.44 -7.08
N ARG A 322 10.54 -17.59 -6.80
CA ARG A 322 9.59 -18.04 -7.82
C ARG A 322 9.20 -16.86 -8.69
N ASP A 323 9.93 -16.66 -9.79
CA ASP A 323 9.44 -15.84 -10.89
C ASP A 323 8.51 -16.68 -11.76
N ARG A 324 7.21 -16.35 -11.76
CA ARG A 324 6.29 -16.51 -12.90
C ARG A 324 4.90 -15.98 -12.55
N GLY A 325 4.64 -14.74 -12.95
CA GLY A 325 3.26 -14.29 -13.22
C GLY A 325 2.89 -14.73 -14.63
N SER A 326 1.84 -15.53 -14.79
CA SER A 326 1.30 -15.83 -16.12
C SER A 326 0.51 -14.64 -16.65
N ARG A 327 0.79 -14.22 -17.90
CA ARG A 327 0.03 -13.18 -18.62
C ARG A 327 -1.46 -13.53 -18.83
N LEU A 328 -1.88 -14.76 -18.51
CA LEU A 328 -3.24 -15.27 -18.72
C LEU A 328 -4.31 -14.59 -17.83
N TYR A 329 -3.93 -13.96 -16.72
CA TYR A 329 -4.89 -13.42 -15.73
C TYR A 329 -4.89 -11.89 -15.60
N ARG A 330 -4.47 -11.17 -16.64
CA ARG A 330 -4.38 -9.68 -16.61
C ARG A 330 -5.71 -9.00 -16.28
N HIS A 331 -6.85 -9.58 -16.66
CA HIS A 331 -8.16 -9.04 -16.30
C HIS A 331 -8.42 -9.00 -14.78
N ARG A 332 -7.71 -9.81 -13.97
CA ARG A 332 -7.83 -9.83 -12.50
C ARG A 332 -6.85 -8.89 -11.80
N GLU A 333 -5.94 -8.28 -12.55
CA GLU A 333 -4.91 -7.38 -12.04
C GLU A 333 -5.51 -6.21 -11.22
N PRO A 334 -6.60 -5.54 -11.65
CA PRO A 334 -7.21 -4.49 -10.84
C PRO A 334 -7.72 -4.99 -9.50
N LYS A 335 -8.33 -6.19 -9.42
CA LYS A 335 -8.76 -6.78 -8.15
C LYS A 335 -7.56 -7.12 -7.26
N HIS A 336 -6.46 -7.59 -7.85
CA HIS A 336 -5.24 -7.85 -7.10
C HIS A 336 -4.60 -6.58 -6.53
N VAL A 337 -4.63 -5.46 -7.26
CA VAL A 337 -4.08 -4.17 -6.84
C VAL A 337 -5.04 -3.45 -5.90
N PHE A 338 -6.26 -3.17 -6.36
CA PHE A 338 -7.20 -2.25 -5.71
C PHE A 338 -8.17 -2.91 -4.74
N GLY A 339 -8.31 -4.23 -4.80
CA GLY A 339 -9.19 -4.96 -3.89
C GLY A 339 -10.59 -5.06 -4.44
N ASP A 340 -11.43 -5.81 -3.75
CA ASP A 340 -12.77 -6.11 -4.23
C ASP A 340 -13.67 -4.88 -4.08
N THR A 341 -13.57 -4.19 -2.95
CA THR A 341 -14.40 -3.02 -2.61
C THR A 341 -14.25 -1.90 -3.63
N PHE A 342 -13.00 -1.51 -3.93
CA PHE A 342 -12.75 -0.46 -4.92
C PHE A 342 -13.23 -0.87 -6.32
N VAL A 343 -12.86 -2.09 -6.75
CA VAL A 343 -13.20 -2.56 -8.10
C VAL A 343 -14.71 -2.65 -8.29
N ARG A 344 -15.43 -3.24 -7.34
CA ARG A 344 -16.89 -3.32 -7.40
C ARG A 344 -17.54 -1.95 -7.48
N THR A 345 -17.10 -1.00 -6.66
CA THR A 345 -17.62 0.38 -6.70
C THR A 345 -17.44 1.02 -8.08
N VAL A 346 -16.29 0.81 -8.73
CA VAL A 346 -16.08 1.30 -10.11
C VAL A 346 -17.03 0.62 -11.10
N LEU A 347 -17.22 -0.70 -10.98
CA LEU A 347 -18.11 -1.45 -11.87
C LEU A 347 -19.58 -1.09 -11.64
N ASP A 348 -20.00 -0.88 -10.39
CA ASP A 348 -21.35 -0.49 -10.02
C ASP A 348 -21.66 0.92 -10.55
N ALA A 349 -20.73 1.86 -10.40
CA ALA A 349 -20.86 3.21 -11.00
C ALA A 349 -20.90 3.17 -12.54
N LEU A 350 -20.19 2.25 -13.17
CA LEU A 350 -20.25 2.03 -14.62
C LEU A 350 -21.62 1.46 -15.02
N ASN A 351 -22.11 0.45 -14.32
CA ASN A 351 -23.41 -0.19 -14.57
C ASN A 351 -24.59 0.77 -14.36
N ALA A 352 -24.51 1.60 -13.32
CA ALA A 352 -25.47 2.66 -13.04
C ALA A 352 -25.29 3.90 -13.94
N ARG A 353 -24.31 3.88 -14.85
CA ARG A 353 -24.03 4.94 -15.85
C ARG A 353 -23.60 6.29 -15.27
N HIS A 354 -23.09 6.33 -14.04
CA HIS A 354 -22.45 7.54 -13.47
C HIS A 354 -21.10 7.82 -14.14
N ILE A 355 -20.42 6.78 -14.61
CA ILE A 355 -19.15 6.89 -15.33
C ILE A 355 -19.19 6.20 -16.68
N THR A 356 -18.34 6.66 -17.60
CA THR A 356 -18.15 6.01 -18.90
C THR A 356 -17.17 4.85 -18.80
N LEU A 357 -17.21 3.97 -19.79
CA LEU A 357 -16.24 2.88 -19.94
C LEU A 357 -14.78 3.37 -19.95
N ALA A 358 -14.53 4.55 -20.54
CA ALA A 358 -13.21 5.17 -20.56
C ALA A 358 -12.75 5.64 -19.17
N LYS A 359 -13.65 6.20 -18.36
CA LYS A 359 -13.37 6.55 -16.96
C LYS A 359 -13.10 5.30 -16.13
N ALA A 360 -13.96 4.27 -16.24
CA ALA A 360 -13.76 3.01 -15.53
C ALA A 360 -12.41 2.34 -15.88
N SER A 361 -12.06 2.31 -17.16
CA SER A 361 -10.74 1.86 -17.63
C SER A 361 -9.62 2.66 -16.96
N SER A 362 -9.71 4.00 -16.95
CA SER A 362 -8.70 4.87 -16.34
C SER A 362 -8.54 4.63 -14.83
N TYR A 363 -9.65 4.51 -14.10
CA TYR A 363 -9.65 4.24 -12.66
C TYR A 363 -9.05 2.86 -12.32
N LEU A 364 -9.24 1.88 -13.20
CA LEU A 364 -8.67 0.53 -13.09
C LEU A 364 -7.31 0.40 -13.77
N ASP A 365 -6.47 1.43 -13.67
CA ASP A 365 -5.10 1.52 -14.21
C ASP A 365 -4.99 1.34 -15.74
N ASN A 366 -5.93 1.93 -16.48
CA ASN A 366 -6.03 1.84 -17.95
C ASN A 366 -6.20 0.40 -18.46
N LEU A 367 -6.99 -0.40 -17.73
CA LEU A 367 -7.35 -1.75 -18.16
C LEU A 367 -8.03 -1.68 -19.54
N LYS A 368 -7.60 -2.53 -20.47
CA LYS A 368 -8.21 -2.59 -21.81
C LYS A 368 -9.70 -2.91 -21.70
N ILE A 369 -10.50 -2.29 -22.57
CA ILE A 369 -11.97 -2.47 -22.61
C ILE A 369 -12.39 -3.95 -22.65
N ASN A 370 -11.73 -4.75 -23.50
CA ASN A 370 -12.04 -6.19 -23.60
C ASN A 370 -11.74 -6.96 -22.31
N ASP A 371 -10.75 -6.50 -21.52
CA ASP A 371 -10.41 -7.10 -20.23
C ASP A 371 -11.34 -6.60 -19.12
N LEU A 372 -11.88 -5.38 -19.22
CA LEU A 372 -12.89 -4.84 -18.31
C LEU A 372 -14.18 -5.65 -18.36
N GLN A 373 -14.66 -6.00 -19.55
CA GLN A 373 -15.84 -6.87 -19.72
C GLN A 373 -15.63 -8.30 -19.18
N LYS A 374 -14.38 -8.77 -19.10
CA LYS A 374 -14.05 -10.06 -18.47
C LYS A 374 -14.01 -9.94 -16.95
N LEU A 375 -13.51 -8.80 -16.45
CA LEU A 375 -13.50 -8.49 -15.02
C LEU A 375 -14.93 -8.39 -14.47
N GLU A 376 -15.84 -7.72 -15.18
CA GLU A 376 -17.27 -7.65 -14.84
C GLU A 376 -17.90 -9.04 -14.66
N ARG A 377 -17.71 -9.92 -15.66
CA ARG A 377 -18.21 -11.30 -15.60
C ARG A 377 -17.64 -12.05 -14.40
N HIS A 378 -16.32 -11.95 -14.20
CA HIS A 378 -15.64 -12.58 -13.09
C HIS A 378 -16.15 -12.10 -11.71
N CYS A 379 -16.39 -10.80 -11.55
CA CYS A 379 -16.94 -10.22 -10.32
C CYS A 379 -18.41 -10.61 -10.11
N ALA A 380 -19.19 -10.79 -11.18
CA ALA A 380 -20.58 -11.25 -11.14
C ALA A 380 -20.71 -12.77 -10.88
N GLY A 381 -19.61 -13.52 -10.84
CA GLY A 381 -19.63 -14.98 -10.70
C GLY A 381 -20.05 -15.73 -11.97
N LEU A 382 -19.97 -15.08 -13.13
CA LEU A 382 -20.23 -15.61 -14.47
C LEU A 382 -18.91 -15.93 -15.19
#